data_AF-A0A915LXC5-F1
#
_entry.id   AF-A0A915LXC5-F1
#
_cell.length_a   1.000
_cell.length_b   1.000
_cell.length_c   1.000
_cell.angle_alpha   90.00
_cell.angle_beta   90.00
_cell.angle_gamma   90.00
#
_symmetry.space_group_name_H-M   'P 1'
#
loop_
_entity.id
_entity.type
_entity.pdbx_description
1 polymer ?
#
loop_
_entity_poly.entity_id
_entity_poly.type
_entity_poly.pdbx_seq_one_letter_code
_entity_poly.pdbx_strand_id
1 'polypeptide(L)'
;LLSLCIRKNSCNIEQFDVVYLQLLLNSEINCIMNTEIDVIREEARSILHFCVKKNALNLLEGSCTHLLEGWLSVMNVLSVHVPLPFINISTHKHILVDALFLLRDYCRLVEMSSELAASVATCFSRIVSSVCSMFEKYEDIQKAKSAILPVLHLLIQCIVLSGYSKSFTFKRELYICCLRVLDLFCNFKGEKTQRSEISSGTTNLPLKNDDLLTLLLFNKLGQEENKAIDNTNDQTVKMMQNQRIISDLWMKLIEPLKCEIIQTFTSDVIFGPLSLKMLAAATFVDLLREDSKFCGRIIKEFIFDGSLQCVNDLSKRFEDNLKNPVKGIVEDENNRRRMQSLINAIHSLNIISESVRNRKQCYSVML
;
A
#
# COMPACT_ATOMS: atom_id res chain seq x y z
N LEU A 1 -3.48 44.07 -7.17
CA LEU A 1 -2.24 44.21 -7.95
C LEU A 1 -1.53 42.87 -8.15
N LEU A 2 -1.07 42.20 -7.09
CA LEU A 2 -0.33 40.93 -7.20
C LEU A 2 -1.05 39.83 -7.98
N SER A 3 -2.36 39.65 -7.78
CA SER A 3 -3.17 38.68 -8.51
C SER A 3 -3.24 38.91 -10.02
N LEU A 4 -3.12 40.17 -10.47
CA LEU A 4 -3.11 40.54 -11.90
C LEU A 4 -1.78 40.19 -12.58
N CYS A 5 -0.74 39.93 -11.79
CA CYS A 5 0.60 39.61 -12.28
C CYS A 5 0.85 38.11 -12.32
N ILE A 6 -0.09 37.27 -11.86
CA ILE A 6 0.08 35.81 -11.88
C ILE A 6 -0.15 35.31 -13.31
N ARG A 7 0.84 34.62 -13.86
CA ARG A 7 0.79 33.95 -15.16
C ARG A 7 1.31 32.53 -15.02
N LYS A 8 0.87 31.66 -15.92
CA LYS A 8 1.41 30.30 -16.06
C LYS A 8 2.53 30.29 -17.08
N ASN A 9 3.63 29.63 -16.76
CA ASN A 9 4.71 29.42 -17.72
C ASN A 9 4.39 28.24 -18.67
N SER A 10 5.31 27.95 -19.60
CA SER A 10 5.17 26.84 -20.57
C SER A 10 5.04 25.46 -19.92
N CYS A 11 5.49 25.31 -18.67
CA CYS A 11 5.37 24.10 -17.87
C CYS A 11 4.12 24.11 -16.97
N ASN A 12 3.17 25.03 -17.20
CA ASN A 12 1.93 25.22 -16.44
C ASN A 12 2.13 25.58 -14.96
N ILE A 13 3.31 26.08 -14.58
CA ILE A 13 3.63 26.54 -13.21
C ILE A 13 3.22 28.00 -13.07
N GLU A 14 2.51 28.34 -12.00
CA GLU A 14 2.11 29.71 -11.68
C GLU A 14 3.28 30.55 -11.14
N GLN A 15 3.44 31.74 -11.72
CA GLN A 15 4.53 32.66 -11.44
C GLN A 15 4.05 34.11 -11.49
N PHE A 16 4.72 34.97 -10.73
CA PHE A 16 4.56 36.42 -10.87
C PHE A 16 5.34 36.93 -12.08
N ASP A 17 4.68 37.68 -12.94
CA ASP A 17 5.31 38.53 -13.96
C ASP A 17 5.96 39.73 -13.25
N VAL A 18 7.22 39.55 -12.84
CA VAL A 18 7.98 40.52 -12.05
C VAL A 18 8.20 41.82 -12.84
N VAL A 19 8.36 41.72 -14.16
CA VAL A 19 8.55 42.89 -15.02
C VAL A 19 7.27 43.73 -15.06
N TYR A 20 6.12 43.08 -15.25
CA TYR A 20 4.84 43.78 -15.22
C TYR A 20 4.52 44.34 -13.84
N LEU A 21 4.80 43.61 -12.76
CA LEU A 21 4.62 44.10 -11.40
C LEU A 21 5.52 45.31 -11.11
N GLN A 22 6.77 45.30 -11.57
CA GLN A 22 7.68 46.43 -11.42
C GLN A 22 7.16 47.67 -12.17
N LEU A 23 6.61 47.50 -13.37
CA LEU A 23 5.99 48.59 -14.12
C LEU A 23 4.80 49.20 -13.36
N LEU A 24 3.90 48.36 -12.85
CA LEU A 24 2.74 48.80 -12.07
C LEU A 24 3.16 49.52 -10.78
N LEU A 25 4.12 48.96 -10.03
CA LEU A 25 4.60 49.58 -8.80
C LEU A 25 5.25 50.94 -9.09
N ASN A 26 6.06 51.04 -10.15
CA ASN A 26 6.68 52.30 -10.53
C ASN A 26 5.66 53.35 -10.99
N SER A 27 4.61 52.96 -11.73
CA SER A 27 3.56 53.89 -12.13
C SER A 27 2.80 54.44 -10.92
N GLU A 28 2.46 53.57 -9.96
CA GLU A 28 1.77 53.99 -8.73
C GLU A 28 2.65 54.90 -7.87
N ILE A 29 3.93 54.56 -7.68
CA ILE A 29 4.89 55.37 -6.91
C ILE A 29 5.06 56.76 -7.54
N ASN A 30 5.15 56.85 -8.87
CA ASN A 30 5.32 58.12 -9.57
C ASN A 30 4.08 59.03 -9.50
N CYS A 31 2.90 58.47 -9.19
CA CYS A 31 1.67 59.24 -8.96
C CYS A 31 1.59 59.84 -7.53
N ILE A 32 2.46 59.42 -6.61
CA ILE A 32 2.45 59.87 -5.22
C ILE A 32 3.31 61.14 -5.09
N MET A 33 2.68 62.26 -4.76
CA MET A 33 3.33 63.55 -4.47
C MET A 33 3.64 63.70 -2.97
N ASN A 34 4.42 62.79 -2.38
CA ASN A 34 4.67 62.75 -0.93
C ASN A 34 6.17 62.71 -0.58
N THR A 35 6.56 63.18 0.61
CA THR A 35 7.97 63.26 1.05
C THR A 35 8.57 61.92 1.47
N GLU A 36 7.75 60.87 1.65
CA GLU A 36 8.19 59.53 2.09
C GLU A 36 8.38 58.54 0.93
N ILE A 37 8.56 59.02 -0.31
CA ILE A 37 8.71 58.18 -1.52
C ILE A 37 9.82 57.13 -1.39
N ASP A 38 10.91 57.43 -0.67
CA ASP A 38 12.01 56.49 -0.51
C ASP A 38 11.65 55.27 0.35
N VAL A 39 10.78 55.43 1.35
CA VAL A 39 10.26 54.31 2.16
C VAL A 39 9.38 53.41 1.28
N ILE A 40 8.47 54.02 0.51
CA ILE A 40 7.57 53.30 -0.40
C ILE A 40 8.37 52.56 -1.50
N ARG A 41 9.44 53.18 -2.00
CA ARG A 41 10.33 52.57 -2.99
C ARG A 41 11.05 51.35 -2.42
N GLU A 42 11.46 51.39 -1.16
CA GLU A 42 12.12 50.25 -0.51
C GLU A 42 11.15 49.10 -0.22
N GLU A 43 9.92 49.41 0.18
CA GLU A 43 8.84 48.42 0.30
C GLU A 43 8.52 47.75 -1.04
N ALA A 44 8.44 48.54 -2.13
CA ALA A 44 8.22 48.01 -3.47
C ALA A 44 9.35 47.08 -3.93
N ARG A 45 10.61 47.41 -3.62
CA ARG A 45 11.75 46.50 -3.87
C ARG A 45 11.62 45.21 -3.06
N SER A 46 11.21 45.31 -1.80
CA SER A 46 11.00 44.14 -0.93
C SER A 46 9.90 43.22 -1.46
N ILE A 47 8.81 43.78 -1.99
CA ILE A 47 7.74 43.03 -2.67
C ILE A 47 8.27 42.32 -3.92
N LEU A 48 9.03 43.01 -4.78
CA LEU A 48 9.63 42.41 -5.97
C LEU A 48 10.57 41.26 -5.61
N HIS A 49 11.41 41.44 -4.59
CA HIS A 49 12.32 40.40 -4.10
C HIS A 49 11.57 39.17 -3.58
N PHE A 50 10.49 39.39 -2.83
CA PHE A 50 9.60 38.32 -2.39
C PHE A 50 9.02 37.55 -3.59
N CYS A 51 8.52 38.24 -4.62
CA CYS A 51 7.99 37.61 -5.83
C CYS A 51 9.04 36.80 -6.59
N VAL A 52 10.27 37.32 -6.73
CA VAL A 52 11.38 36.60 -7.37
C VAL A 52 11.71 35.31 -6.60
N LYS A 53 11.83 35.39 -5.26
CA LYS A 53 12.08 34.22 -4.42
C LYS A 53 10.94 33.21 -4.52
N LYS A 54 9.69 33.67 -4.49
CA LYS A 54 8.52 32.78 -4.60
C LYS A 54 8.47 32.09 -5.97
N ASN A 55 8.79 32.80 -7.06
CA ASN A 55 8.92 32.20 -8.39
C ASN A 55 10.00 31.12 -8.44
N ALA A 56 11.17 31.35 -7.84
CA ALA A 56 12.24 30.37 -7.79
C ALA A 56 11.82 29.09 -7.03
N LEU A 57 11.10 29.24 -5.91
CA LEU A 57 10.54 28.10 -5.17
C LEU A 57 9.49 27.34 -5.99
N ASN A 58 8.54 28.04 -6.62
CA ASN A 58 7.52 27.42 -7.46
C ASN A 58 8.14 26.70 -8.68
N LEU A 59 9.20 27.26 -9.26
CA LEU A 59 9.96 26.62 -10.35
C LEU A 59 10.63 25.33 -9.90
N LEU A 60 11.29 25.37 -8.74
CA LEU A 60 11.95 24.19 -8.19
C LEU A 60 10.93 23.10 -7.90
N GLU A 61 9.83 23.44 -7.21
CA GLU A 61 8.75 22.51 -6.90
C GLU A 61 8.15 21.91 -8.17
N GLY A 62 7.80 22.74 -9.16
CA GLY A 62 7.27 22.24 -10.43
C GLY A 62 8.27 21.39 -11.21
N SER A 63 9.56 21.73 -11.19
CA SER A 63 10.61 20.92 -11.84
C SER A 63 10.77 19.55 -11.16
N CYS A 64 10.71 19.50 -9.84
CA CYS A 64 10.72 18.26 -9.07
C CYS A 64 9.50 17.39 -9.38
N THR A 65 8.30 18.00 -9.49
CA THR A 65 7.07 17.29 -9.88
C THR A 65 7.18 16.71 -11.29
N HIS A 66 7.64 17.50 -12.27
CA HIS A 66 7.85 17.02 -13.64
C HIS A 66 8.88 15.90 -13.73
N LEU A 67 9.97 15.99 -12.95
CA LEU A 67 10.97 14.94 -12.86
C LEU A 67 10.38 13.64 -12.29
N LEU A 68 9.57 13.74 -11.24
CA LEU A 68 8.87 12.60 -10.65
C LEU A 68 7.87 11.98 -11.62
N GLU A 69 7.06 12.78 -12.30
CA GLU A 69 6.12 12.29 -13.33
C GLU A 69 6.85 11.55 -14.45
N GLY A 70 7.96 12.10 -14.93
CA GLY A 70 8.83 11.45 -15.90
C GLY A 70 9.37 10.12 -15.38
N TRP A 71 9.87 10.08 -14.15
CA TRP A 71 10.38 8.87 -13.52
C TRP A 71 9.29 7.80 -13.33
N LEU A 72 8.11 8.18 -12.84
CA LEU A 72 6.95 7.31 -12.71
C LEU A 72 6.53 6.74 -14.07
N SER A 73 6.53 7.56 -15.13
CA SER A 73 6.23 7.11 -16.49
C SER A 73 7.21 6.05 -16.98
N VAL A 74 8.52 6.28 -16.81
CA VAL A 74 9.56 5.31 -17.19
C VAL A 74 9.38 4.00 -16.43
N MET A 75 9.18 4.06 -15.10
CA MET A 75 8.99 2.85 -14.29
C MET A 75 7.71 2.09 -14.65
N ASN A 76 6.63 2.80 -14.97
CA ASN A 76 5.39 2.21 -15.44
C ASN A 76 5.59 1.44 -16.75
N VAL A 77 6.26 2.05 -17.74
CA VAL A 77 6.56 1.41 -19.02
C VAL A 77 7.45 0.20 -18.82
N LEU A 78 8.54 0.34 -18.04
CA LEU A 78 9.43 -0.78 -17.73
C LEU A 78 8.66 -1.93 -17.07
N SER A 79 7.83 -1.65 -16.07
CA SER A 79 7.07 -2.66 -15.34
C SER A 79 6.12 -3.44 -16.26
N VAL A 80 5.41 -2.76 -17.17
CA VAL A 80 4.47 -3.40 -18.09
C VAL A 80 5.17 -4.31 -19.10
N HIS A 81 6.38 -3.97 -19.52
CA HIS A 81 7.10 -4.69 -20.56
C HIS A 81 8.15 -5.69 -20.04
N VAL A 82 8.21 -5.94 -18.73
CA VAL A 82 9.11 -6.96 -18.17
C VAL A 82 8.62 -8.37 -18.52
N PRO A 83 9.51 -9.28 -18.97
CA PRO A 83 10.95 -9.08 -19.19
C PRO A 83 11.25 -8.46 -20.58
N LEU A 84 12.08 -7.42 -20.61
CA LEU A 84 12.62 -6.86 -21.86
C LEU A 84 13.73 -7.77 -22.41
N PRO A 85 13.77 -8.03 -23.73
CA PRO A 85 14.69 -9.01 -24.31
C PRO A 85 16.17 -8.59 -24.23
N PHE A 86 16.46 -7.30 -24.03
CA PHE A 86 17.82 -6.74 -23.98
C PHE A 86 18.35 -6.48 -22.57
N ILE A 87 17.55 -6.71 -21.52
CA ILE A 87 17.99 -6.57 -20.13
C ILE A 87 17.91 -7.93 -19.45
N ASN A 88 18.98 -8.33 -18.74
CA ASN A 88 18.98 -9.58 -17.98
C ASN A 88 17.86 -9.58 -16.91
N ILE A 89 17.20 -10.70 -16.71
CA ILE A 89 16.18 -10.92 -15.67
C ILE A 89 16.69 -10.52 -14.28
N SER A 90 17.95 -10.83 -13.94
CA SER A 90 18.53 -10.41 -12.65
C SER A 90 18.57 -8.88 -12.53
N THR A 91 18.99 -8.18 -13.58
CA THR A 91 19.02 -6.71 -13.63
C THR A 91 17.62 -6.11 -13.52
N HIS A 92 16.61 -6.68 -14.19
CA HIS A 92 15.22 -6.25 -14.02
C HIS A 92 14.75 -6.36 -12.58
N LYS A 93 15.08 -7.44 -11.87
CA LYS A 93 14.71 -7.60 -10.45
C LYS A 93 15.30 -6.48 -9.61
N HIS A 94 16.59 -6.19 -9.78
CA HIS A 94 17.24 -5.11 -9.06
C HIS A 94 16.60 -3.75 -9.36
N ILE A 95 16.41 -3.40 -10.64
CA ILE A 95 15.79 -2.13 -11.04
C ILE A 95 14.41 -1.96 -10.41
N LEU A 96 13.55 -2.98 -10.50
CA LEU A 96 12.19 -2.89 -9.97
C LEU A 96 12.15 -2.86 -8.44
N VAL A 97 12.98 -3.65 -7.76
CA VAL A 97 13.04 -3.64 -6.30
C VAL A 97 13.62 -2.33 -5.78
N ASP A 98 14.70 -1.81 -6.38
CA ASP A 98 15.28 -0.52 -6.03
C ASP A 98 14.29 0.62 -6.27
N ALA A 99 13.50 0.56 -7.35
CA ALA A 99 12.42 1.50 -7.60
C ALA A 99 11.37 1.50 -6.48
N LEU A 100 11.02 0.34 -5.91
CA LEU A 100 10.11 0.28 -4.75
C LEU A 100 10.73 0.94 -3.52
N PHE A 101 12.02 0.71 -3.25
CA PHE A 101 12.73 1.38 -2.14
C PHE A 101 12.75 2.89 -2.29
N LEU A 102 13.05 3.40 -3.49
CA LEU A 102 13.03 4.82 -3.79
C LEU A 102 11.63 5.42 -3.61
N LEU A 103 10.59 4.74 -4.09
CA LEU A 103 9.21 5.19 -3.88
C LEU A 103 8.82 5.21 -2.40
N ARG A 104 9.23 4.20 -1.63
CA ARG A 104 8.95 4.17 -0.19
C ARG A 104 9.64 5.32 0.54
N ASP A 105 10.90 5.60 0.21
CA ASP A 105 11.62 6.71 0.82
C ASP A 105 11.02 8.06 0.41
N TYR A 106 10.58 8.19 -0.84
CA TYR A 106 9.83 9.35 -1.31
C TYR A 106 8.53 9.56 -0.51
N CYS A 107 7.71 8.52 -0.36
CA CYS A 107 6.48 8.59 0.43
C CYS A 107 6.76 8.99 1.89
N ARG A 108 7.88 8.55 2.47
CA ARG A 108 8.23 8.88 3.86
C ARG A 108 8.65 10.35 4.04
N LEU A 109 9.32 10.92 3.05
CA LEU A 109 9.95 12.23 3.15
C LEU A 109 9.11 13.38 2.62
N VAL A 110 8.20 13.11 1.69
CA VAL A 110 7.44 14.14 0.99
C VAL A 110 5.95 13.94 1.24
N GLU A 111 5.26 15.00 1.69
CA GLU A 111 3.80 15.01 1.75
C GLU A 111 3.23 15.24 0.34
N MET A 112 2.47 14.25 -0.16
CA MET A 112 1.92 14.29 -1.50
C MET A 112 0.49 14.82 -1.54
N SER A 113 0.14 15.51 -2.63
CA SER A 113 -1.27 15.73 -2.98
C SER A 113 -1.99 14.41 -3.24
N SER A 114 -3.33 14.40 -3.15
CA SER A 114 -4.13 13.19 -3.40
C SER A 114 -3.91 12.61 -4.81
N GLU A 115 -3.79 13.48 -5.81
CA GLU A 115 -3.55 13.09 -7.21
C GLU A 115 -2.16 12.47 -7.41
N LEU A 116 -1.13 13.08 -6.80
CA LEU A 116 0.21 12.53 -6.86
C LEU A 116 0.31 11.20 -6.12
N ALA A 117 -0.31 11.11 -4.93
CA ALA A 117 -0.37 9.86 -4.17
C ALA A 117 -1.05 8.74 -4.98
N ALA A 118 -2.14 9.02 -5.70
CA ALA A 118 -2.79 8.04 -6.58
C ALA A 118 -1.87 7.58 -7.73
N SER A 119 -1.12 8.49 -8.33
CA SER A 119 -0.16 8.18 -9.39
C SER A 119 1.00 7.31 -8.90
N VAL A 120 1.54 7.63 -7.72
CA VAL A 120 2.58 6.85 -7.05
C VAL A 120 2.05 5.46 -6.66
N ALA A 121 0.86 5.37 -6.10
CA ALA A 121 0.21 4.09 -5.77
C ALA A 121 -0.02 3.19 -7.00
N THR A 122 -0.42 3.77 -8.13
CA THR A 122 -0.58 3.04 -9.39
C THR A 122 0.76 2.50 -9.89
N CYS A 123 1.83 3.29 -9.75
CA CYS A 123 3.19 2.86 -10.07
C CYS A 123 3.65 1.71 -9.16
N PHE A 124 3.43 1.82 -7.85
CA PHE A 124 3.65 0.73 -6.89
C PHE A 124 2.97 -0.57 -7.35
N SER A 125 1.67 -0.49 -7.67
CA SER A 125 0.88 -1.65 -8.10
C SER A 125 1.43 -2.34 -9.35
N ARG A 126 1.86 -1.56 -10.34
CA ARG A 126 2.50 -2.08 -11.56
C ARG A 126 3.84 -2.72 -11.27
N ILE A 127 4.72 -2.04 -10.53
CA ILE A 127 6.04 -2.57 -10.18
C ILE A 127 5.90 -3.87 -9.37
N VAL A 128 5.06 -3.88 -8.32
CA VAL A 128 4.81 -5.07 -7.49
C VAL A 128 4.25 -6.22 -8.32
N SER A 129 3.32 -5.96 -9.23
CA SER A 129 2.75 -6.98 -10.11
C SER A 129 3.84 -7.63 -10.97
N SER A 130 4.74 -6.83 -11.53
CA SER A 130 5.86 -7.31 -12.34
C SER A 130 6.87 -8.08 -11.49
N VAL A 131 7.23 -7.56 -10.31
CA VAL A 131 8.10 -8.25 -9.35
C VAL A 131 7.52 -9.61 -8.98
N CYS A 132 6.24 -9.69 -8.59
CA CYS A 132 5.59 -10.97 -8.27
C CYS A 132 5.66 -11.95 -9.45
N SER A 133 5.34 -11.51 -10.67
CA SER A 133 5.39 -12.38 -11.86
C SER A 133 6.80 -12.94 -12.16
N MET A 134 7.85 -12.17 -11.80
CA MET A 134 9.24 -12.62 -11.95
C MET A 134 9.67 -13.61 -10.87
N PHE A 135 9.06 -13.56 -9.69
CA PHE A 135 9.31 -14.49 -8.60
C PHE A 135 8.43 -15.75 -8.67
N GLU A 136 7.26 -15.70 -9.31
CA GLU A 136 6.43 -16.88 -9.61
C GLU A 136 7.18 -17.96 -10.41
N LYS A 137 8.13 -17.54 -11.27
CA LYS A 137 8.95 -18.44 -12.10
C LYS A 137 10.21 -18.95 -11.40
N TYR A 138 10.39 -18.66 -10.12
CA TYR A 138 11.61 -19.01 -9.40
C TYR A 138 11.53 -20.45 -8.88
N GLU A 139 12.52 -21.27 -9.21
CA GLU A 139 12.54 -22.69 -8.84
C GLU A 139 12.77 -22.90 -7.33
N ASP A 140 13.56 -22.02 -6.71
CA ASP A 140 13.87 -22.09 -5.28
C ASP A 140 12.87 -21.26 -4.45
N ILE A 141 11.81 -21.94 -3.99
CA ILE A 141 10.73 -21.35 -3.19
C ILE A 141 11.26 -20.58 -1.98
N GLN A 142 12.29 -21.11 -1.31
CA GLN A 142 12.81 -20.51 -0.07
C GLN A 142 13.56 -19.22 -0.36
N LYS A 143 14.41 -19.23 -1.41
CA LYS A 143 15.04 -18.00 -1.90
C LYS A 143 14.00 -17.00 -2.37
N ALA A 144 12.94 -17.44 -3.05
CA ALA A 144 11.87 -16.56 -3.50
C ALA A 144 11.11 -15.91 -2.32
N LYS A 145 10.74 -16.69 -1.29
CA LYS A 145 10.14 -16.18 -0.06
C LYS A 145 11.06 -15.18 0.65
N SER A 146 12.35 -15.50 0.78
CA SER A 146 13.34 -14.59 1.40
C SER A 146 13.53 -13.28 0.62
N ALA A 147 13.41 -13.32 -0.71
CA ALA A 147 13.58 -12.16 -1.57
C ALA A 147 12.32 -11.29 -1.68
N ILE A 148 11.13 -11.88 -1.58
CA ILE A 148 9.85 -11.13 -1.65
C ILE A 148 9.44 -10.55 -0.29
N LEU A 149 9.89 -11.13 0.83
CA LEU A 149 9.55 -10.63 2.17
C LEU A 149 9.99 -9.17 2.42
N PRO A 150 11.17 -8.70 1.96
CA PRO A 150 11.51 -7.28 2.00
C PRO A 150 10.52 -6.37 1.24
N VAL A 151 9.93 -6.86 0.15
CA VAL A 151 8.89 -6.13 -0.60
C VAL A 151 7.61 -6.03 0.22
N LEU A 152 7.19 -7.11 0.88
CA LEU A 152 6.05 -7.08 1.80
C LEU A 152 6.28 -6.08 2.94
N HIS A 153 7.45 -6.14 3.56
CA HIS A 153 7.83 -5.23 4.63
C HIS A 153 7.77 -3.76 4.19
N LEU A 154 8.30 -3.46 2.99
CA LEU A 154 8.25 -2.12 2.42
C LEU A 154 6.82 -1.62 2.22
N LEU A 155 5.93 -2.44 1.68
CA LEU A 155 4.53 -2.07 1.47
C LEU A 155 3.81 -1.84 2.80
N ILE A 156 4.06 -2.68 3.82
CA ILE A 156 3.52 -2.49 5.17
C ILE A 156 4.02 -1.18 5.76
N GLN A 157 5.32 -0.87 5.63
CA GLN A 157 5.89 0.40 6.07
C GLN A 157 5.18 1.60 5.44
N CYS A 158 4.81 1.52 4.15
CA CYS A 158 4.04 2.57 3.49
C CYS A 158 2.60 2.67 4.00
N ILE A 159 1.93 1.55 4.30
CA ILE A 159 0.55 1.52 4.82
C ILE A 159 0.47 2.17 6.20
N VAL A 160 1.44 1.90 7.07
CA VAL A 160 1.43 2.40 8.46
C VAL A 160 1.88 3.87 8.59
N LEU A 161 2.26 4.54 7.49
CA LEU A 161 2.60 5.97 7.52
C LEU A 161 1.38 6.81 7.90
N SER A 162 1.50 7.56 9.00
CA SER A 162 0.44 8.43 9.54
C SER A 162 0.00 9.53 8.57
N GLY A 163 0.92 10.05 7.75
CA GLY A 163 0.66 11.11 6.76
C GLY A 163 -0.36 10.74 5.68
N TYR A 164 -0.53 9.45 5.38
CA TYR A 164 -1.45 8.97 4.34
C TYR A 164 -2.72 8.32 4.89
N SER A 165 -2.98 8.46 6.19
CA SER A 165 -4.19 7.95 6.85
C SER A 165 -5.49 8.36 6.15
N LYS A 166 -5.51 9.54 5.51
CA LYS A 166 -6.67 10.09 4.80
C LYS A 166 -6.71 9.79 3.29
N SER A 167 -5.65 9.24 2.71
CA SER A 167 -5.58 8.95 1.27
C SER A 167 -6.09 7.54 0.99
N PHE A 168 -7.41 7.40 0.84
CA PHE A 168 -8.05 6.10 0.64
C PHE A 168 -7.57 5.38 -0.63
N THR A 169 -7.37 6.10 -1.73
CA THR A 169 -6.90 5.54 -3.00
C THR A 169 -5.49 4.96 -2.84
N PHE A 170 -4.59 5.69 -2.18
CA PHE A 170 -3.23 5.25 -1.92
C PHE A 170 -3.21 3.97 -1.08
N LYS A 171 -3.89 3.97 0.06
CA LYS A 171 -3.97 2.79 0.93
C LYS A 171 -4.62 1.59 0.23
N ARG A 172 -5.69 1.81 -0.54
CA ARG A 172 -6.37 0.76 -1.29
C ARG A 172 -5.40 0.01 -2.22
N GLU A 173 -4.64 0.74 -3.02
CA GLU A 173 -3.67 0.13 -3.94
C GLU A 173 -2.54 -0.59 -3.18
N LEU A 174 -2.06 -0.02 -2.07
CA LEU A 174 -1.04 -0.69 -1.25
C LEU A 174 -1.56 -1.99 -0.62
N TYR A 175 -2.81 -2.03 -0.15
CA TYR A 175 -3.41 -3.28 0.34
C TYR A 175 -3.53 -4.33 -0.76
N ILE A 176 -3.91 -3.94 -1.98
CA ILE A 176 -3.92 -4.84 -3.15
C ILE A 176 -2.51 -5.38 -3.41
N CYS A 177 -1.49 -4.52 -3.36
CA CYS A 177 -0.09 -4.94 -3.49
C CYS A 177 0.30 -5.95 -2.40
N CYS A 178 -0.01 -5.67 -1.14
CA CYS A 178 0.25 -6.56 -0.01
C CYS A 178 -0.42 -7.91 -0.19
N LEU A 179 -1.71 -7.95 -0.59
CA LEU A 179 -2.42 -9.19 -0.85
C LEU A 179 -1.78 -10.01 -1.97
N ARG A 180 -1.30 -9.36 -3.03
CA ARG A 180 -0.62 -10.03 -4.14
C ARG A 180 0.74 -10.61 -3.72
N VAL A 181 1.49 -9.87 -2.90
CA VAL A 181 2.76 -10.35 -2.35
C VAL A 181 2.54 -11.49 -1.36
N LEU A 182 1.54 -11.37 -0.47
CA LEU A 182 1.15 -12.41 0.47
C LEU A 182 0.63 -13.65 -0.25
N ASP A 183 -0.14 -13.50 -1.33
CA ASP A 183 -0.61 -14.63 -2.13
C ASP A 183 0.57 -15.42 -2.71
N LEU A 184 1.54 -14.72 -3.30
CA LEU A 184 2.77 -15.35 -3.77
C LEU A 184 3.56 -15.99 -2.63
N PHE A 185 3.75 -15.28 -1.51
CA PHE A 185 4.51 -15.76 -0.36
C PHE A 185 3.89 -17.02 0.27
N CYS A 186 2.56 -17.06 0.38
CA CYS A 186 1.82 -18.17 0.96
C CYS A 186 1.68 -19.35 -0.01
N ASN A 187 1.48 -19.10 -1.31
CA ASN A 187 1.05 -20.11 -2.29
C ASN A 187 2.14 -20.48 -3.32
N PHE A 188 3.42 -20.33 -3.01
CA PHE A 188 4.49 -20.82 -3.89
C PHE A 188 4.27 -22.29 -4.29
N LYS A 189 4.21 -22.56 -5.60
CA LYS A 189 3.97 -23.89 -6.17
C LYS A 189 5.07 -24.86 -5.74
N GLY A 190 4.80 -25.65 -4.70
CA GLY A 190 5.68 -26.70 -4.19
C GLY A 190 5.39 -27.14 -2.76
N GLU A 191 4.64 -26.35 -1.98
CA GLU A 191 3.79 -26.93 -0.94
C GLU A 191 2.64 -27.63 -1.68
N LYS A 192 2.62 -28.97 -1.71
CA LYS A 192 1.55 -29.75 -2.35
C LYS A 192 0.25 -29.62 -1.54
N THR A 193 -0.38 -28.45 -1.59
CA THR A 193 -1.81 -28.29 -1.47
C THR A 193 -2.34 -28.28 -2.91
N GLN A 194 -2.93 -29.40 -3.34
CA GLN A 194 -3.56 -29.50 -4.65
C GLN A 194 -4.53 -28.33 -4.86
N ARG A 195 -4.27 -27.51 -5.88
CA ARG A 195 -5.29 -26.68 -6.54
C ARG A 195 -5.33 -27.09 -8.01
N SER A 196 -6.54 -27.37 -8.49
CA SER A 196 -6.81 -27.71 -9.88
C SER A 196 -6.45 -26.57 -10.82
N GLU A 197 -5.80 -26.92 -11.91
CA GLU A 197 -5.51 -26.07 -13.06
C GLU A 197 -6.79 -25.46 -13.63
N ILE A 198 -6.77 -24.14 -13.91
CA ILE A 198 -7.51 -23.59 -15.04
C ILE A 198 -6.57 -22.65 -15.80
N SER A 199 -6.14 -23.19 -16.95
CA SER A 199 -5.71 -22.58 -18.21
C SER A 199 -5.26 -21.12 -18.25
N SER A 200 -4.00 -20.98 -18.68
CA SER A 200 -3.54 -20.01 -19.67
C SER A 200 -4.64 -19.39 -20.56
N GLY A 201 -4.76 -18.06 -20.53
CA GLY A 201 -5.57 -17.32 -21.49
C GLY A 201 -5.61 -15.82 -21.19
N THR A 202 -4.98 -15.04 -22.07
CA THR A 202 -5.16 -13.58 -22.28
C THR A 202 -4.70 -12.62 -21.18
N THR A 203 -3.43 -12.20 -21.31
CA THR A 203 -3.01 -10.83 -21.04
C THR A 203 -3.72 -9.85 -21.99
N ASN A 204 -4.00 -8.64 -21.51
CA ASN A 204 -4.58 -7.47 -22.19
C ASN A 204 -6.10 -7.30 -22.05
N LEU A 205 -6.57 -6.87 -20.87
CA LEU A 205 -7.76 -6.04 -20.75
C LEU A 205 -7.70 -5.17 -19.47
N PRO A 206 -8.23 -3.93 -19.49
CA PRO A 206 -8.37 -3.10 -18.30
C PRO A 206 -9.47 -3.71 -17.43
N LEU A 207 -9.09 -4.64 -16.55
CA LEU A 207 -10.00 -5.20 -15.56
C LEU A 207 -10.42 -4.08 -14.61
N LYS A 208 -11.73 -3.82 -14.53
CA LYS A 208 -12.29 -2.89 -13.54
C LYS A 208 -11.88 -3.39 -12.15
N ASN A 209 -11.39 -2.49 -11.29
CA ASN A 209 -10.86 -2.81 -9.95
C ASN A 209 -11.80 -3.65 -9.06
N ASP A 210 -13.11 -3.63 -9.34
CA ASP A 210 -14.13 -4.39 -8.62
C ASP A 210 -14.14 -5.90 -8.95
N ASP A 211 -13.70 -6.30 -10.15
CA ASP A 211 -13.65 -7.71 -10.55
C ASP A 211 -12.46 -8.44 -9.91
N LEU A 212 -11.32 -7.74 -9.76
CA LEU A 212 -10.12 -8.29 -9.11
C LEU A 212 -10.34 -8.50 -7.60
N LEU A 213 -11.06 -7.58 -6.95
CA LEU A 213 -11.44 -7.68 -5.54
C LEU A 213 -12.30 -8.92 -5.28
N THR A 214 -13.26 -9.13 -6.17
CA THR A 214 -14.19 -10.27 -6.12
C THR A 214 -13.43 -11.57 -6.39
N LEU A 215 -12.55 -11.61 -7.39
CA LEU A 215 -11.75 -12.81 -7.68
C LEU A 215 -10.78 -13.18 -6.54
N LEU A 216 -10.11 -12.20 -5.94
CA LEU A 216 -9.13 -12.43 -4.86
C LEU A 216 -9.80 -12.84 -3.54
N LEU A 217 -10.97 -12.29 -3.21
CA LEU A 217 -11.68 -12.61 -1.97
C LEU A 217 -12.46 -13.94 -2.06
N PHE A 218 -13.08 -14.24 -3.20
CA PHE A 218 -13.87 -15.47 -3.36
C PHE A 218 -12.99 -16.73 -3.51
N ASN A 219 -11.78 -16.62 -4.09
CA ASN A 219 -10.87 -17.76 -4.24
C ASN A 219 -10.08 -18.10 -2.95
N LYS A 220 -10.07 -17.22 -1.93
CA LYS A 220 -9.30 -17.42 -0.67
C LYS A 220 -10.14 -17.93 0.51
N LEU A 221 -11.46 -17.73 0.51
CA LEU A 221 -12.34 -18.05 1.64
C LEU A 221 -12.94 -19.49 1.63
N GLY A 222 -12.42 -20.40 0.79
CA GLY A 222 -13.06 -21.69 0.53
C GLY A 222 -12.24 -22.96 0.75
N GLN A 223 -11.16 -22.98 1.54
CA GLN A 223 -10.35 -24.21 1.72
C GLN A 223 -9.79 -24.38 3.14
N GLU A 224 -10.34 -25.36 3.88
CA GLU A 224 -9.79 -25.95 5.10
C GLU A 224 -9.54 -27.47 4.92
N GLU A 225 -8.43 -27.91 5.51
CA GLU A 225 -8.01 -29.24 5.99
C GLU A 225 -8.25 -30.52 5.17
N ASN A 226 -7.15 -31.24 4.81
CA ASN A 226 -6.72 -32.46 5.53
C ASN A 226 -5.54 -33.24 4.90
N LYS A 227 -4.69 -33.73 5.83
CA LYS A 227 -3.88 -34.97 5.88
C LYS A 227 -2.51 -35.13 5.18
N ALA A 228 -1.70 -35.87 5.94
CA ALA A 228 -0.27 -36.15 5.92
C ALA A 228 0.19 -37.16 4.84
N ILE A 229 1.51 -37.25 4.63
CA ILE A 229 2.35 -38.46 4.77
C ILE A 229 3.83 -38.12 4.47
N ASP A 230 4.70 -38.84 5.19
CA ASP A 230 6.15 -38.85 5.28
C ASP A 230 6.98 -38.94 3.97
N ASN A 231 8.17 -38.33 4.01
CA ASN A 231 9.44 -39.07 3.94
C ASN A 231 10.62 -38.21 4.42
N THR A 232 11.37 -38.75 5.37
CA THR A 232 12.07 -38.03 6.43
C THR A 232 13.57 -38.25 6.40
N ASN A 233 14.33 -37.14 6.40
CA ASN A 233 15.32 -36.78 7.43
C ASN A 233 16.29 -35.72 6.90
N ASP A 234 16.73 -35.80 5.64
CA ASP A 234 17.69 -34.83 5.10
C ASP A 234 17.01 -33.61 4.47
N GLN A 235 15.83 -33.82 3.86
CA GLN A 235 14.97 -32.74 3.38
C GLN A 235 14.24 -32.03 4.53
N THR A 236 13.83 -32.75 5.58
CA THR A 236 13.19 -32.15 6.76
C THR A 236 14.15 -31.26 7.55
N VAL A 237 15.43 -31.63 7.68
CA VAL A 237 16.43 -30.75 8.32
C VAL A 237 16.69 -29.50 7.49
N LYS A 238 16.84 -29.62 6.16
CA LYS A 238 16.96 -28.45 5.27
C LYS A 238 15.70 -27.59 5.24
N MET A 239 14.50 -28.19 5.26
CA MET A 239 13.23 -27.45 5.36
C MET A 239 13.09 -26.74 6.71
N MET A 240 13.44 -27.39 7.82
CA MET A 240 13.44 -26.76 9.15
C MET A 240 14.47 -25.62 9.25
N GLN A 241 15.66 -25.77 8.67
CA GLN A 241 16.66 -24.70 8.61
C GLN A 241 16.20 -23.52 7.74
N ASN A 242 15.58 -23.80 6.59
CA ASN A 242 15.07 -22.75 5.70
C ASN A 242 13.85 -22.03 6.27
N GLN A 243 12.95 -22.76 6.96
CA GLN A 243 11.83 -22.17 7.68
C GLN A 243 12.29 -21.31 8.86
N ARG A 244 13.40 -21.68 9.53
CA ARG A 244 14.05 -20.81 10.51
C ARG A 244 14.56 -19.51 9.88
N ILE A 245 15.21 -19.57 8.73
CA ILE A 245 15.68 -18.34 8.02
C ILE A 245 14.51 -17.40 7.72
N ILE A 246 13.40 -17.92 7.18
CA ILE A 246 12.22 -17.09 6.89
C ILE A 246 11.60 -16.56 8.18
N SER A 247 11.51 -17.39 9.22
CA SER A 247 11.03 -16.97 10.54
C SER A 247 11.90 -15.84 11.10
N ASP A 248 13.22 -15.97 11.06
CA ASP A 248 14.14 -14.94 11.56
C ASP A 248 14.00 -13.63 10.77
N LEU A 249 13.83 -13.72 9.44
CA LEU A 249 13.56 -12.54 8.61
C LEU A 249 12.20 -11.92 8.93
N TRP A 250 11.16 -12.71 9.16
CA TRP A 250 9.84 -12.22 9.57
C TRP A 250 9.92 -11.47 10.90
N MET A 251 10.64 -12.03 11.87
CA MET A 251 10.86 -11.44 13.18
C MET A 251 11.70 -10.17 13.09
N LYS A 252 12.63 -10.10 12.15
CA LYS A 252 13.46 -8.90 11.93
C LYS A 252 12.72 -7.77 11.20
N LEU A 253 11.83 -8.10 10.27
CA LEU A 253 11.22 -7.13 9.37
C LEU A 253 9.79 -6.75 9.77
N ILE A 254 8.95 -7.73 10.10
CA ILE A 254 7.51 -7.52 10.31
C ILE A 254 7.18 -7.30 11.78
N GLU A 255 7.77 -8.10 12.68
CA GLU A 255 7.49 -7.98 14.12
C GLU A 255 7.72 -6.57 14.70
N PRO A 256 8.77 -5.81 14.32
CA PRO A 256 8.99 -4.47 14.85
C PRO A 256 7.84 -3.50 14.55
N LEU A 257 7.00 -3.79 13.56
CA LEU A 257 5.87 -2.96 13.14
C LEU A 257 4.54 -3.44 13.75
N LYS A 258 4.55 -4.43 14.67
CA LYS A 258 3.32 -5.09 15.15
C LYS A 258 2.27 -4.12 15.70
N CYS A 259 2.69 -3.10 16.44
CA CYS A 259 1.78 -2.14 17.07
C CYS A 259 1.13 -1.25 16.01
N GLU A 260 1.94 -0.72 15.10
CA GLU A 260 1.51 0.14 14.01
C GLU A 260 0.62 -0.62 13.01
N ILE A 261 0.93 -1.89 12.74
CA ILE A 261 0.10 -2.80 11.93
C ILE A 261 -1.27 -2.93 12.59
N ILE A 262 -1.33 -3.30 13.88
CA ILE A 262 -2.59 -3.52 14.60
C ILE A 262 -3.43 -2.25 14.62
N GLN A 263 -2.82 -1.12 14.98
CA GLN A 263 -3.51 0.17 15.03
C GLN A 263 -4.04 0.57 13.64
N THR A 264 -3.21 0.51 12.60
CA THR A 264 -3.58 0.96 11.26
C THR A 264 -4.63 0.05 10.63
N PHE A 265 -4.42 -1.27 10.67
CA PHE A 265 -5.34 -2.22 10.04
C PHE A 265 -6.68 -2.26 10.78
N THR A 266 -6.67 -2.24 12.11
CA THR A 266 -7.91 -2.18 12.90
C THR A 266 -8.67 -0.88 12.65
N SER A 267 -7.98 0.25 12.60
CA SER A 267 -8.58 1.54 12.26
C SER A 267 -9.20 1.53 10.85
N ASP A 268 -8.50 1.01 9.85
CA ASP A 268 -9.00 0.94 8.48
C ASP A 268 -10.19 -0.04 8.33
N VAL A 269 -10.21 -1.14 9.09
CA VAL A 269 -11.36 -2.07 9.18
C VAL A 269 -12.57 -1.42 9.88
N ILE A 270 -12.37 -0.61 10.91
CA ILE A 270 -13.46 0.00 11.69
C ILE A 270 -14.00 1.28 11.04
N PHE A 271 -13.13 2.14 10.51
CA PHE A 271 -13.49 3.49 10.08
C PHE A 271 -13.37 3.73 8.57
N GLY A 272 -12.72 2.82 7.82
CA GLY A 272 -12.54 2.99 6.37
C GLY A 272 -13.84 2.87 5.55
N PRO A 273 -13.84 3.28 4.27
CA PRO A 273 -14.93 2.93 3.34
C PRO A 273 -14.99 1.41 3.10
N LEU A 274 -16.15 0.87 2.71
CA LEU A 274 -16.39 -0.59 2.59
C LEU A 274 -15.31 -1.33 1.79
N SER A 275 -14.88 -0.78 0.66
CA SER A 275 -13.82 -1.37 -0.17
C SER A 275 -12.47 -1.44 0.55
N LEU A 276 -12.11 -0.41 1.33
CA LEU A 276 -10.90 -0.41 2.14
C LEU A 276 -11.02 -1.37 3.32
N LYS A 277 -12.17 -1.43 3.99
CA LYS A 277 -12.43 -2.38 5.09
C LYS A 277 -12.19 -3.81 4.65
N MET A 278 -12.72 -4.18 3.48
CA MET A 278 -12.56 -5.52 2.92
C MET A 278 -11.09 -5.85 2.64
N LEU A 279 -10.36 -4.92 2.02
CA LEU A 279 -8.94 -5.08 1.71
C LEU A 279 -8.08 -5.15 2.96
N ALA A 280 -8.29 -4.24 3.91
CA ALA A 280 -7.59 -4.23 5.19
C ALA A 280 -7.83 -5.52 5.96
N ALA A 281 -9.09 -5.97 6.08
CA ALA A 281 -9.45 -7.22 6.76
C ALA A 281 -8.81 -8.43 6.07
N ALA A 282 -8.92 -8.56 4.74
CA ALA A 282 -8.34 -9.68 4.01
C ALA A 282 -6.80 -9.71 4.10
N THR A 283 -6.16 -8.55 3.97
CA THR A 283 -4.70 -8.44 4.14
C THR A 283 -4.30 -8.82 5.55
N PHE A 284 -5.09 -8.41 6.54
CA PHE A 284 -4.81 -8.74 7.94
C PHE A 284 -4.94 -10.24 8.20
N VAL A 285 -5.99 -10.88 7.68
CA VAL A 285 -6.18 -12.33 7.78
C VAL A 285 -4.98 -13.08 7.23
N ASP A 286 -4.52 -12.72 6.02
CA ASP A 286 -3.37 -13.39 5.40
C ASP A 286 -2.08 -13.13 6.19
N LEU A 287 -1.87 -11.91 6.67
CA LEU A 287 -0.71 -11.54 7.49
C LEU A 287 -0.69 -12.31 8.82
N LEU A 288 -1.83 -12.36 9.53
CA LEU A 288 -1.96 -13.07 10.80
C LEU A 288 -1.85 -14.59 10.59
N ARG A 289 -2.50 -15.13 9.56
CA ARG A 289 -2.37 -16.54 9.19
C ARG A 289 -0.90 -16.90 9.04
N GLU A 290 -0.11 -16.04 8.41
CA GLU A 290 1.30 -16.32 8.19
C GLU A 290 2.15 -16.07 9.46
N ASP A 291 1.84 -15.05 10.26
CA ASP A 291 2.42 -14.88 11.61
C ASP A 291 2.20 -16.10 12.52
N SER A 292 1.04 -16.78 12.38
CA SER A 292 0.68 -17.99 13.14
C SER A 292 1.55 -19.21 12.84
N LYS A 293 2.18 -19.25 11.65
CA LYS A 293 3.12 -20.32 11.27
C LYS A 293 4.51 -20.11 11.87
N PHE A 294 4.81 -18.89 12.34
CA PHE A 294 6.05 -18.53 13.00
C PHE A 294 5.85 -18.43 14.52
N CYS A 295 5.90 -17.23 15.11
CA CYS A 295 5.80 -17.02 16.56
C CYS A 295 4.42 -16.56 17.04
N GLY A 296 3.53 -16.17 16.12
CA GLY A 296 2.18 -15.67 16.43
C GLY A 296 2.19 -14.41 17.30
N ARG A 297 3.23 -13.56 17.19
CA ARG A 297 3.39 -12.40 18.09
C ARG A 297 2.45 -11.26 17.75
N ILE A 298 2.16 -11.07 16.46
CA ILE A 298 1.20 -10.05 16.00
C ILE A 298 -0.20 -10.48 16.41
N ILE A 299 -0.57 -11.76 16.22
CA ILE A 299 -1.87 -12.27 16.66
C ILE A 299 -2.05 -12.11 18.17
N LYS A 300 -1.03 -12.45 18.96
CA LYS A 300 -1.10 -12.32 20.42
C LYS A 300 -1.34 -10.88 20.85
N GLU A 301 -0.63 -9.93 20.24
CA GLU A 301 -0.82 -8.50 20.50
C GLU A 301 -2.21 -8.03 20.08
N PHE A 302 -2.71 -8.45 18.92
CA PHE A 302 -4.06 -8.13 18.42
C PHE A 302 -5.17 -8.59 19.38
N ILE A 303 -4.98 -9.75 20.02
CA ILE A 303 -5.88 -10.25 21.07
C ILE A 303 -5.75 -9.42 22.35
N PHE A 304 -4.52 -9.10 22.78
CA PHE A 304 -4.25 -8.48 24.08
C PHE A 304 -4.65 -7.00 24.13
N ASP A 305 -4.47 -6.29 23.02
CA ASP A 305 -4.82 -4.87 22.86
C ASP A 305 -6.35 -4.63 22.80
N GLY A 306 -7.15 -5.70 22.70
CA GLY A 306 -8.61 -5.61 22.60
C GLY A 306 -9.11 -5.26 21.19
N SER A 307 -8.21 -5.03 20.24
CA SER A 307 -8.52 -4.77 18.83
C SER A 307 -9.41 -5.87 18.20
N LEU A 308 -9.21 -7.15 18.57
CA LEU A 308 -10.10 -8.24 18.14
C LEU A 308 -11.57 -8.03 18.58
N GLN A 309 -11.78 -7.57 19.82
CA GLN A 309 -13.13 -7.32 20.34
C GLN A 309 -13.82 -6.21 19.54
N CYS A 310 -13.10 -5.13 19.23
CA CYS A 310 -13.64 -4.03 18.42
C CYS A 310 -14.06 -4.49 17.01
N VAL A 311 -13.25 -5.32 16.36
CA VAL A 311 -13.55 -5.88 15.04
C VAL A 311 -14.74 -6.85 15.10
N ASN A 312 -14.89 -7.60 16.20
CA ASN A 312 -16.04 -8.49 16.40
C ASN A 312 -17.35 -7.75 16.61
N ASP A 313 -17.33 -6.68 17.38
CA ASP A 313 -18.51 -5.85 17.59
C ASP A 313 -18.95 -5.19 16.28
N LEU A 314 -18.01 -4.90 15.37
CA LEU A 314 -18.32 -4.45 14.02
C LEU A 314 -19.00 -5.54 13.18
N SER A 315 -18.53 -6.79 13.22
CA SER A 315 -19.16 -7.91 12.50
C SER A 315 -20.62 -8.11 12.90
N LYS A 316 -20.90 -8.09 14.22
CA LYS A 316 -22.27 -8.20 14.75
C LYS A 316 -23.18 -7.12 14.19
N ARG A 317 -22.72 -5.86 14.16
CA ARG A 317 -23.48 -4.74 13.57
C ARG A 317 -23.78 -4.98 12.09
N PHE A 318 -22.84 -5.53 11.32
CA PHE A 318 -23.09 -5.85 9.91
C PHE A 318 -24.06 -7.02 9.73
N GLU A 319 -23.97 -8.06 10.55
CA GLU A 319 -24.92 -9.18 10.56
C GLU A 319 -26.34 -8.71 10.89
N ASP A 320 -26.50 -7.83 11.88
CA ASP A 320 -27.79 -7.25 12.26
C ASP A 320 -28.38 -6.41 11.13
N ASN A 321 -27.55 -5.61 10.45
CA ASN A 321 -27.95 -4.84 9.28
C ASN A 321 -28.35 -5.71 8.08
N LEU A 322 -27.76 -6.90 7.92
CA LEU A 322 -28.14 -7.87 6.89
C LEU A 322 -29.46 -8.60 7.20
N LYS A 323 -29.74 -8.83 8.49
CA LYS A 323 -30.99 -9.48 8.95
C LYS A 323 -32.17 -8.50 8.94
N ASN A 324 -31.94 -7.25 9.30
CA ASN A 324 -32.95 -6.19 9.35
C ASN A 324 -32.52 -5.00 8.47
N PRO A 325 -32.65 -5.10 7.14
CA PRO A 325 -32.21 -4.04 6.24
C PRO A 325 -32.99 -2.75 6.52
N VAL A 326 -32.31 -1.74 7.05
CA VAL A 326 -32.85 -0.37 7.11
C VAL A 326 -33.05 0.10 5.67
N LYS A 327 -34.25 0.59 5.35
CA LYS A 327 -34.59 1.12 4.01
C LYS A 327 -33.51 2.12 3.56
N GLY A 328 -32.77 1.78 2.50
CA GLY A 328 -31.75 2.62 1.87
C GLY A 328 -30.29 2.14 1.92
N ILE A 329 -29.92 1.11 2.69
CA ILE A 329 -28.50 0.66 2.82
C ILE A 329 -28.21 -0.65 2.05
N VAL A 330 -29.21 -1.48 1.79
CA VAL A 330 -29.06 -2.84 1.21
C VAL A 330 -29.98 -3.06 0.01
N GLU A 331 -30.04 -2.09 -0.91
CA GLU A 331 -30.83 -2.26 -2.15
C GLU A 331 -30.03 -2.91 -3.30
N ASP A 332 -28.70 -2.97 -3.20
CA ASP A 332 -27.82 -3.58 -4.19
C ASP A 332 -27.29 -4.95 -3.71
N GLU A 333 -27.61 -6.01 -4.46
CA GLU A 333 -27.07 -7.36 -4.23
C GLU A 333 -25.55 -7.38 -4.13
N ASN A 334 -24.86 -6.52 -4.88
CA ASN A 334 -23.40 -6.44 -4.87
C ASN A 334 -22.89 -5.93 -3.50
N ASN A 335 -23.55 -4.93 -2.92
CA ASN A 335 -23.22 -4.44 -1.58
C ASN A 335 -23.50 -5.51 -0.51
N ARG A 336 -24.58 -6.28 -0.65
CA ARG A 336 -24.87 -7.40 0.24
C ARG A 336 -23.78 -8.47 0.20
N ARG A 337 -23.30 -8.84 -1.00
CA ARG A 337 -22.18 -9.79 -1.18
C ARG A 337 -20.89 -9.25 -0.55
N ARG A 338 -20.57 -7.98 -0.78
CA ARG A 338 -19.40 -7.30 -0.21
C ARG A 338 -19.42 -7.29 1.33
N MET A 339 -20.57 -6.99 1.94
CA MET A 339 -20.74 -7.05 3.39
C MET A 339 -20.58 -8.47 3.93
N GLN A 340 -21.11 -9.49 3.24
CA GLN A 340 -20.90 -10.89 3.62
C GLN A 340 -19.43 -11.29 3.55
N SER A 341 -18.70 -10.88 2.51
CA SER A 341 -17.25 -11.14 2.41
C SER A 341 -16.47 -10.50 3.56
N LEU A 342 -16.85 -9.28 3.99
CA LEU A 342 -16.23 -8.63 5.15
C LEU A 342 -16.50 -9.41 6.45
N ILE A 343 -17.73 -9.86 6.68
CA ILE A 343 -18.08 -10.69 7.83
C ILE A 343 -17.25 -11.98 7.85
N ASN A 344 -17.13 -12.66 6.70
CA ASN A 344 -16.34 -13.88 6.59
C ASN A 344 -14.84 -13.64 6.88
N ALA A 345 -14.29 -12.51 6.44
CA ALA A 345 -12.92 -12.11 6.76
C ALA A 345 -12.74 -11.87 8.27
N ILE A 346 -13.68 -11.17 8.92
CA ILE A 346 -13.66 -10.96 10.37
C ILE A 346 -13.79 -12.30 11.12
N HIS A 347 -14.66 -13.19 10.66
CA HIS A 347 -14.79 -14.53 11.24
C HIS A 347 -13.48 -15.32 11.11
N SER A 348 -12.77 -15.18 9.99
CA SER A 348 -11.43 -15.78 9.82
C SER A 348 -10.41 -15.23 10.83
N LEU A 349 -10.46 -13.93 11.16
CA LEU A 349 -9.63 -13.34 12.23
C LEU A 349 -9.92 -13.99 13.59
N ASN A 350 -11.19 -14.30 13.88
CA ASN A 350 -11.57 -15.01 15.10
C ASN A 350 -11.01 -16.43 15.14
N ILE A 351 -11.23 -17.21 14.08
CA ILE A 351 -10.75 -18.59 13.99
C ILE A 351 -9.23 -18.65 14.20
N ILE A 352 -8.49 -17.76 13.51
CA ILE A 352 -7.04 -17.68 13.65
C ILE A 352 -6.64 -17.31 15.09
N SER A 353 -7.32 -16.34 15.69
CA SER A 353 -7.05 -15.90 17.07
C SER A 353 -7.35 -16.99 18.12
N GLU A 354 -8.45 -17.72 17.96
CA GLU A 354 -8.82 -18.85 18.82
C GLU A 354 -7.83 -20.01 18.69
N SER A 355 -7.37 -20.32 17.46
CA SER A 355 -6.35 -21.36 17.25
C SER A 355 -5.06 -21.07 18.03
N VAL A 356 -4.64 -19.80 18.10
CA VAL A 356 -3.46 -19.36 18.87
C VAL A 356 -3.73 -19.36 20.37
N ARG A 357 -4.95 -19.02 20.81
CA ARG A 357 -5.36 -19.08 22.22
C ARG A 357 -5.36 -20.52 22.74
N ASN A 358 -5.88 -21.45 21.96
CA ASN A 358 -5.98 -22.87 22.32
C ASN A 358 -4.62 -23.57 22.33
N ARG A 359 -3.67 -23.16 21.48
CA ARG A 359 -2.28 -23.65 21.53
C ARG A 359 -1.59 -23.34 22.87
N LYS A 360 -1.99 -22.30 23.63
CA LYS A 360 -1.47 -22.06 24.99
C LYS A 360 -1.95 -23.11 26.01
N GLN A 361 -3.14 -23.70 25.83
CA GLN A 361 -3.67 -24.70 26.77
C GLN A 361 -2.97 -26.07 26.65
N CYS A 362 -2.42 -26.41 25.48
CA CYS A 362 -1.68 -27.67 25.33
C CYS A 362 -0.29 -27.66 26.00
N TYR A 363 0.33 -26.49 26.22
CA TYR A 363 1.62 -26.40 26.91
C TYR A 363 1.51 -26.24 28.44
N SER A 364 0.32 -25.90 28.96
CA SER A 364 0.07 -25.84 30.41
C SER A 364 -0.34 -27.18 31.03
N VAL A 365 -0.41 -28.26 30.23
CA VAL A 365 -0.71 -29.64 30.69
C VAL A 365 0.52 -30.56 30.58
N MET A 366 1.68 -30.01 30.19
CA MET A 366 2.97 -30.73 30.13
C MET A 366 4.08 -30.09 31.00
N LEU A 367 3.69 -29.30 32.00
CA LEU A 367 4.49 -28.95 33.19
C LEU A 367 3.72 -29.43 34.41
#